data_AF-A0A6M7X362-F1
#
_entry.id   AF-A0A6M7X362-F1
#
_cell.length_a   1.000
_cell.length_b   1.000
_cell.length_c   1.000
_cell.angle_alpha   90.00
_cell.angle_beta   90.00
_cell.angle_gamma   90.00
#
_symmetry.space_group_name_H-M   'P 1'
#
loop_
_entity.id
_entity.type
_entity.pdbx_description
1 polymer ?
#
loop_
_entity_poly.entity_id
_entity_poly.type
_entity_poly.pdbx_seq_one_letter_code
_entity_poly.pdbx_strand_id
1 'polypeptide(L)'
;MRKIALLVALLLGAFVDDASAAYDCENHPVSVADADWCKYFDEFPYTRQDDLGRKVNWLVKESMAAIDLPDKAIRSYAFVVSVWDYRKGQVDEDEVEGIKADKPAILKFISGQGFDEAIVLNNGDATADRIRKIFTEYYIPKFESAAAAGQKIRFMFIFDGHGWQPRTSGGTGALALAEITDDRDLDYDHRFSLAELRGLLQDVSQYTQASIALLGSCYSGSVFEDGAGHEEDFAPGSAAWIAAAAPRGIEAWELKDRSGTVFFTNLFRAVETWHGASADLVPQDPGGNIALDMTQYAPTLRDVTTLINTRNFFGGKNPETGQPYPPFMVDTIEFSGGKRAAYRFVAGQDLADKVGQNIGLNLDKVAFTGSSIEGRSDITVVHTPATYSIRGIDLSPGNIKDSFDFEKIKSEAGISFVYFKASEGQKPSNPEDQSKEDQKFGLVKRAWDKARAAGLSVGTYHTFRFCEEAQDQFAYIKERVPRTEGMLPIAIDVEWYNGAPNPLVGNCGSTASKAHAKIYELARDLEDYYGKKPLIYLVSSSVKEIVGDSADYPLWIANYSANAAAIGPGEPWTLWQYTGRGRIPGSQNAVDFNYFFGNEAQFALFRKSGTNIAGEVASK
;
A
#
# COMPACT_ATOMS: atom_id res chain seq x y z
N MET A 1 65.97 -5.29 -8.45
CA MET A 1 66.04 -4.04 -7.66
C MET A 1 64.85 -3.19 -8.09
N ARG A 2 63.74 -3.21 -7.34
CA ARG A 2 63.37 -2.33 -6.22
C ARG A 2 62.58 -1.08 -6.68
N LYS A 3 61.29 -1.08 -6.31
CA LYS A 3 60.39 0.06 -5.98
C LYS A 3 60.01 0.95 -7.19
N ILE A 4 58.74 1.26 -7.45
CA ILE A 4 57.72 1.79 -6.53
C ILE A 4 56.34 1.25 -6.91
N ALA A 5 55.71 0.58 -5.95
CA ALA A 5 54.27 0.35 -5.85
C ALA A 5 53.77 1.23 -4.70
N LEU A 6 52.79 2.10 -4.94
CA LEU A 6 51.75 2.56 -4.00
C LEU A 6 50.94 3.70 -4.66
N LEU A 7 49.63 3.73 -4.41
CA LEU A 7 48.61 4.71 -4.83
C LEU A 7 48.08 4.60 -6.28
N VAL A 8 47.21 3.61 -6.56
CA VAL A 8 45.88 3.82 -7.23
C VAL A 8 44.95 2.64 -6.87
N ALA A 9 44.84 2.32 -5.58
CA ALA A 9 43.95 1.25 -5.09
C ALA A 9 43.23 1.73 -3.82
N LEU A 10 42.42 2.78 -3.95
CA LEU A 10 41.46 3.28 -2.95
C LEU A 10 40.78 4.49 -3.61
N LEU A 11 39.57 4.30 -4.17
CA LEU A 11 38.51 5.32 -4.41
C LEU A 11 37.43 4.86 -5.43
N LEU A 12 37.09 3.57 -5.49
CA LEU A 12 35.88 3.10 -6.19
C LEU A 12 35.14 2.06 -5.33
N GLY A 13 34.94 2.38 -4.06
CA GLY A 13 34.02 1.70 -3.16
C GLY A 13 33.09 2.74 -2.55
N ALA A 14 31.81 2.39 -2.43
CA ALA A 14 30.69 3.22 -2.01
C ALA A 14 30.12 4.15 -3.09
N PHE A 15 29.28 3.60 -3.95
CA PHE A 15 27.89 4.03 -4.14
C PHE A 15 27.14 2.84 -4.78
N VAL A 16 26.96 1.78 -4.00
CA VAL A 16 25.83 0.88 -4.20
C VAL A 16 24.79 1.43 -3.26
N ASP A 17 23.72 2.00 -3.80
CA ASP A 17 22.56 2.39 -3.00
C ASP A 17 22.14 1.17 -2.17
N ASP A 18 22.20 1.36 -0.86
CA ASP A 18 21.85 0.38 0.15
C ASP A 18 20.32 0.23 0.12
N ALA A 19 19.80 -0.48 -0.88
CA ALA A 19 18.43 -0.95 -0.88
C ALA A 19 18.33 -1.99 0.24
N SER A 20 17.87 -1.54 1.40
CA SER A 20 17.61 -2.37 2.57
C SER A 20 16.67 -3.54 2.23
N ALA A 21 16.82 -4.66 2.92
CA ALA A 21 15.96 -5.81 2.74
C ALA A 21 14.51 -5.44 3.09
N ALA A 22 13.54 -5.75 2.23
CA ALA A 22 12.13 -5.60 2.57
C ALA A 22 11.69 -6.75 3.49
N TYR A 23 11.02 -6.43 4.60
CA TYR A 23 10.47 -7.36 5.58
C TYR A 23 8.94 -7.28 5.55
N ASP A 24 8.28 -8.44 5.54
CA ASP A 24 6.82 -8.53 5.57
C ASP A 24 6.33 -8.58 7.01
N CYS A 25 5.38 -7.72 7.37
CA CYS A 25 4.81 -7.69 8.72
C CYS A 25 3.79 -8.80 8.91
N GLU A 26 3.85 -9.47 10.08
CA GLU A 26 3.12 -10.71 10.33
C GLU A 26 1.61 -10.50 10.40
N ASN A 27 1.17 -9.38 10.97
CA ASN A 27 -0.24 -9.10 11.22
C ASN A 27 -0.82 -8.02 10.28
N HIS A 28 -0.01 -7.43 9.41
CA HIS A 28 -0.41 -6.36 8.51
C HIS A 28 0.31 -6.51 7.15
N PRO A 29 -0.38 -6.49 6.00
CA PRO A 29 0.17 -6.86 4.69
C PRO A 29 1.02 -5.74 4.05
N VAL A 30 1.97 -5.21 4.81
CA VAL A 30 2.88 -4.14 4.41
C VAL A 30 4.29 -4.70 4.45
N SER A 31 5.06 -4.38 3.41
CA SER A 31 6.50 -4.65 3.36
C SER A 31 7.26 -3.38 3.71
N VAL A 32 8.18 -3.47 4.66
CA VAL A 32 8.97 -2.35 5.20
C VAL A 32 10.45 -2.57 4.98
N ALA A 33 11.21 -1.49 4.88
CA ALA A 33 12.67 -1.53 4.72
C ALA A 33 13.43 -2.17 5.90
N ASP A 34 12.79 -2.28 7.06
CA ASP A 34 13.37 -2.85 8.28
C ASP A 34 12.24 -3.46 9.13
N ALA A 35 12.45 -4.69 9.63
CA ALA A 35 11.47 -5.44 10.42
C ALA A 35 11.00 -4.68 11.67
N ASP A 36 11.84 -3.79 12.22
CA ASP A 36 11.48 -2.98 13.39
C ASP A 36 10.32 -2.03 13.12
N TRP A 37 9.99 -1.74 11.86
CA TRP A 37 8.81 -0.96 11.50
C TRP A 37 7.51 -1.73 11.66
N CYS A 38 7.54 -3.07 11.60
CA CYS A 38 6.34 -3.89 11.60
C CYS A 38 5.49 -3.72 12.86
N LYS A 39 6.13 -3.45 14.00
CA LYS A 39 5.43 -3.20 15.26
C LYS A 39 4.44 -2.03 15.18
N TYR A 40 4.67 -1.03 14.32
CA TYR A 40 3.77 0.12 14.19
C TYR A 40 2.54 -0.18 13.33
N PHE A 41 2.64 -1.17 12.43
CA PHE A 41 1.53 -1.58 11.57
C PHE A 41 0.68 -2.66 12.25
N ASP A 42 1.31 -3.59 12.96
CA ASP A 42 0.65 -4.72 13.61
C ASP A 42 -0.31 -4.32 14.74
N GLU A 43 -0.19 -3.10 15.27
CA GLU A 43 -1.14 -2.54 16.24
C GLU A 43 -2.51 -2.23 15.65
N PHE A 44 -2.55 -1.85 14.37
CA PHE A 44 -3.80 -1.65 13.68
C PHE A 44 -4.31 -3.00 13.19
N PRO A 45 -5.52 -3.44 13.60
CA PRO A 45 -6.03 -4.73 13.18
C PRO A 45 -6.31 -4.70 11.68
N TYR A 46 -5.37 -5.23 10.90
CA TYR A 46 -5.55 -5.39 9.46
C TYR A 46 -6.78 -6.27 9.21
N THR A 47 -7.67 -5.76 8.37
CA THR A 47 -8.84 -6.52 7.91
C THR A 47 -8.79 -6.53 6.39
N ARG A 48 -8.86 -7.74 5.80
CA ARG A 48 -8.74 -7.89 4.35
C ARG A 48 -9.85 -7.14 3.62
N GLN A 49 -9.52 -6.62 2.44
CA GLN A 49 -10.39 -5.75 1.65
C GLN A 49 -11.67 -6.46 1.13
N ASP A 50 -11.70 -7.79 1.19
CA ASP A 50 -12.83 -8.67 0.84
C ASP A 50 -13.83 -8.87 2.00
N ASP A 51 -13.57 -8.33 3.19
CA ASP A 51 -14.51 -8.36 4.30
C ASP A 51 -15.70 -7.40 4.03
N LEU A 52 -16.89 -7.97 3.85
CA LEU A 52 -18.14 -7.26 3.60
C LEU A 52 -18.46 -6.20 4.68
N GLY A 53 -17.92 -6.34 5.89
CA GLY A 53 -18.20 -5.45 7.03
C GLY A 53 -17.39 -4.15 7.11
N ARG A 54 -16.38 -3.91 6.26
CA ARG A 54 -15.44 -2.78 6.44
C ARG A 54 -15.01 -2.03 5.16
N LYS A 55 -15.82 -2.13 4.11
CA LYS A 55 -15.63 -1.33 2.90
C LYS A 55 -15.74 0.16 3.21
N VAL A 56 -14.94 1.01 2.52
CA VAL A 56 -15.08 2.48 2.63
C VAL A 56 -16.56 2.81 2.46
N ASN A 57 -17.14 3.45 3.47
CA ASN A 57 -18.55 3.80 3.50
C ASN A 57 -18.95 4.40 2.14
N TRP A 58 -19.97 3.85 1.49
CA TRP A 58 -20.23 4.17 0.09
C TRP A 58 -20.59 5.64 -0.07
N LEU A 59 -21.18 6.25 0.94
CA LEU A 59 -21.51 7.67 0.96
C LEU A 59 -20.23 8.55 0.98
N VAL A 60 -19.18 8.08 1.66
CA VAL A 60 -17.84 8.68 1.59
C VAL A 60 -17.21 8.44 0.22
N LYS A 61 -17.30 7.21 -0.32
CA LYS A 61 -16.81 6.87 -1.67
C LYS A 61 -17.41 7.79 -2.74
N GLU A 62 -18.73 7.96 -2.75
CA GLU A 62 -19.43 8.81 -3.72
C GLU A 62 -19.04 10.28 -3.57
N SER A 63 -18.85 10.75 -2.34
CA SER A 63 -18.32 12.10 -2.06
C SER A 63 -16.90 12.30 -2.61
N MET A 64 -16.15 11.22 -2.82
CA MET A 64 -14.83 11.21 -3.46
C MET A 64 -14.89 10.93 -4.98
N ALA A 65 -15.98 10.33 -5.47
CA ALA A 65 -16.15 9.92 -6.87
C ALA A 65 -16.56 11.08 -7.79
N ALA A 66 -17.22 12.12 -7.27
CA ALA A 66 -17.59 13.35 -7.99
C ALA A 66 -16.39 14.22 -8.48
N ILE A 67 -15.16 13.69 -8.38
CA ILE A 67 -13.94 14.27 -8.96
C ILE A 67 -13.64 13.50 -10.24
N ASP A 68 -13.60 14.21 -11.36
CA ASP A 68 -13.39 13.76 -12.75
C ASP A 68 -12.11 12.91 -12.93
N LEU A 69 -12.13 11.69 -12.39
CA LEU A 69 -11.05 10.71 -12.41
C LEU A 69 -11.66 9.31 -12.53
N PRO A 70 -11.09 8.44 -13.37
CA PRO A 70 -11.64 7.10 -13.66
C PRO A 70 -11.88 6.28 -12.38
N ASP A 71 -12.75 5.26 -12.48
CA ASP A 71 -13.22 4.32 -11.44
C ASP A 71 -12.10 3.47 -10.78
N LYS A 72 -11.08 4.13 -10.26
CA LYS A 72 -9.96 3.52 -9.54
C LYS A 72 -10.27 3.42 -8.04
N ALA A 73 -9.76 2.38 -7.41
CA ALA A 73 -9.94 2.09 -5.99
C ALA A 73 -9.43 3.24 -5.09
N ILE A 74 -10.14 3.48 -3.99
CA ILE A 74 -9.74 4.41 -2.91
C ILE A 74 -8.83 3.66 -1.94
N ARG A 75 -7.64 4.20 -1.67
CA ARG A 75 -6.72 3.76 -0.61
C ARG A 75 -6.84 4.70 0.59
N SER A 76 -6.88 4.15 1.79
CA SER A 76 -7.24 4.84 3.02
C SER A 76 -6.16 4.62 4.09
N TYR A 77 -5.35 5.64 4.31
CA TYR A 77 -4.20 5.57 5.20
C TYR A 77 -4.44 6.36 6.48
N ALA A 78 -4.07 5.82 7.64
CA ALA A 78 -4.10 6.55 8.90
C ALA A 78 -2.74 6.60 9.57
N PHE A 79 -2.44 7.71 10.23
CA PHE A 79 -1.26 7.86 11.08
C PHE A 79 -1.72 8.29 12.47
N VAL A 80 -1.55 7.41 13.46
CA VAL A 80 -1.96 7.63 14.83
C VAL A 80 -0.74 7.82 15.71
N VAL A 81 -0.74 8.89 16.49
CA VAL A 81 0.23 9.16 17.54
C VAL A 81 -0.54 9.28 18.85
N SER A 82 -0.37 8.33 19.75
CA SER A 82 -1.03 8.31 21.05
C SER A 82 0.00 8.28 22.17
N VAL A 83 -0.05 9.27 23.06
CA VAL A 83 0.91 9.42 24.16
C VAL A 83 0.14 9.53 25.46
N TRP A 84 0.31 8.52 26.32
CA TRP A 84 -0.31 8.49 27.65
C TRP A 84 0.71 8.26 28.77
N ASP A 85 1.93 7.84 28.44
CA ASP A 85 3.03 7.67 29.37
C ASP A 85 4.17 8.63 29.02
N TYR A 86 4.46 9.54 29.96
CA TYR A 86 5.43 10.61 29.83
C TYR A 86 6.56 10.43 30.84
N ARG A 87 7.77 10.83 30.45
CA ARG A 87 8.96 10.66 31.28
C ARG A 87 8.86 11.42 32.60
N LYS A 88 8.89 10.67 33.70
CA LYS A 88 8.79 11.20 35.06
C LYS A 88 10.12 11.82 35.49
N GLY A 89 10.09 13.09 35.92
CA GLY A 89 11.32 13.79 36.28
C GLY A 89 11.14 15.11 37.02
N GLN A 90 10.28 16.03 36.53
CA GLN A 90 10.13 17.37 37.13
C GLN A 90 8.75 18.04 36.94
N VAL A 91 7.78 17.36 36.33
CA VAL A 91 6.40 17.83 36.15
C VAL A 91 5.50 17.10 37.16
N ASP A 92 4.44 17.75 37.66
CA ASP A 92 3.57 17.19 38.70
C ASP A 92 2.98 15.84 38.25
N GLU A 93 3.07 14.81 39.10
CA GLU A 93 2.77 13.42 38.73
C GLU A 93 1.30 13.22 38.33
N ASP A 94 0.41 14.09 38.83
CA ASP A 94 -1.02 14.10 38.55
C ASP A 94 -1.40 14.92 37.28
N GLU A 95 -0.47 15.73 36.72
CA GLU A 95 -0.76 16.64 35.59
C GLU A 95 -0.46 16.05 34.20
N VAL A 96 0.32 14.97 34.09
CA VAL A 96 0.85 14.48 32.79
C VAL A 96 0.48 13.03 32.46
N GLU A 97 -0.44 12.40 33.20
CA GLU A 97 -0.95 11.09 32.80
C GLU A 97 -2.00 11.27 31.70
N GLY A 98 -1.68 10.85 30.46
CA GLY A 98 -2.63 10.91 29.34
C GLY A 98 -3.67 9.79 29.35
N ILE A 99 -4.62 9.83 28.43
CA ILE A 99 -5.76 8.90 28.41
C ILE A 99 -5.49 7.69 27.50
N LYS A 100 -4.96 6.60 28.08
CA LYS A 100 -4.78 5.32 27.36
C LYS A 100 -6.08 4.76 26.75
N ALA A 101 -7.24 5.13 27.30
CA ALA A 101 -8.54 4.60 26.91
C ALA A 101 -9.00 5.05 25.51
N ASP A 102 -8.45 6.15 24.97
CA ASP A 102 -8.84 6.65 23.64
C ASP A 102 -8.29 5.78 22.51
N LYS A 103 -7.09 5.20 22.66
CA LYS A 103 -6.46 4.40 21.60
C LYS A 103 -7.35 3.27 21.07
N PRO A 104 -7.92 2.37 21.89
CA PRO A 104 -8.82 1.33 21.38
C PRO A 104 -10.04 1.89 20.64
N ALA A 105 -10.60 3.02 21.09
CA ALA A 105 -11.73 3.67 20.44
C ALA A 105 -11.34 4.30 19.09
N ILE A 106 -10.18 4.96 19.04
CA ILE A 106 -9.59 5.51 17.81
C ILE A 106 -9.36 4.40 16.78
N LEU A 107 -8.69 3.32 17.15
CA LEU A 107 -8.40 2.21 16.22
C LEU A 107 -9.69 1.55 15.74
N LYS A 108 -10.70 1.39 16.62
CA LYS A 108 -12.03 0.90 16.24
C LYS A 108 -12.71 1.85 15.27
N PHE A 109 -12.64 3.17 15.50
CA PHE A 109 -13.23 4.18 14.64
C PHE A 109 -12.59 4.17 13.24
N ILE A 110 -11.26 4.25 13.15
CA ILE A 110 -10.49 4.18 11.90
C ILE A 110 -10.88 2.92 11.12
N SER A 111 -10.89 1.78 11.81
CA SER A 111 -11.23 0.50 11.20
C SER A 111 -12.70 0.45 10.73
N GLY A 112 -13.63 0.96 11.53
CA GLY A 112 -15.05 1.09 11.16
C GLY A 112 -15.32 2.07 10.03
N GLN A 113 -14.42 3.04 9.79
CA GLN A 113 -14.49 3.93 8.64
C GLN A 113 -13.92 3.30 7.36
N GLY A 114 -13.31 2.11 7.42
CA GLY A 114 -12.75 1.40 6.28
C GLY A 114 -11.35 1.86 5.86
N PHE A 115 -10.48 2.19 6.84
CA PHE A 115 -9.05 2.40 6.59
C PHE A 115 -8.32 1.06 6.48
N ASP A 116 -7.48 0.91 5.45
CA ASP A 116 -6.80 -0.35 5.11
C ASP A 116 -5.36 -0.42 5.64
N GLU A 117 -4.77 0.71 6.01
CA GLU A 117 -3.40 0.77 6.54
C GLU A 117 -3.27 1.87 7.59
N ALA A 118 -2.68 1.54 8.74
CA ALA A 118 -2.32 2.56 9.72
C ALA A 118 -0.95 2.35 10.36
N ILE A 119 -0.21 3.43 10.55
CA ILE A 119 0.97 3.47 11.41
C ILE A 119 0.54 4.00 12.77
N VAL A 120 0.86 3.28 13.84
CA VAL A 120 0.54 3.65 15.22
C VAL A 120 1.84 3.85 16.01
N LEU A 121 2.06 5.06 16.51
CA LEU A 121 3.14 5.38 17.45
C LEU A 121 2.56 5.55 18.86
N ASN A 122 3.20 4.91 19.83
CA ASN A 122 2.83 5.01 21.23
C ASN A 122 3.99 5.49 22.11
N ASN A 123 3.70 6.39 23.05
CA ASN A 123 4.63 6.77 24.12
C ASN A 123 6.05 7.02 23.59
N GLY A 124 7.07 6.32 24.09
CA GLY A 124 8.47 6.50 23.68
C GLY A 124 8.74 6.29 22.18
N ASP A 125 7.81 5.69 21.43
CA ASP A 125 7.90 5.60 19.98
C ASP A 125 7.47 6.90 19.26
N ALA A 126 6.71 7.77 19.93
CA ALA A 126 6.22 9.05 19.40
C ALA A 126 7.27 10.15 19.52
N THR A 127 8.38 10.04 18.81
CA THR A 127 9.42 11.11 18.78
C THR A 127 9.23 12.06 17.60
N ALA A 128 9.69 13.30 17.73
CA ALA A 128 9.54 14.32 16.68
C ALA A 128 10.20 13.87 15.37
N ASP A 129 11.41 13.32 15.46
CA ASP A 129 12.13 12.76 14.32
C ASP A 129 11.39 11.61 13.67
N ARG A 130 10.76 10.72 14.44
CA ARG A 130 10.02 9.60 13.87
C ARG A 130 8.75 10.05 13.17
N ILE A 131 8.00 10.98 13.78
CA ILE A 131 6.82 11.59 13.16
C ILE A 131 7.20 12.21 11.82
N ARG A 132 8.27 13.02 11.79
CA ARG A 132 8.79 13.66 10.57
C ARG A 132 9.14 12.61 9.50
N LYS A 133 9.92 11.59 9.86
CA LYS A 133 10.31 10.53 8.92
C LYS A 133 9.13 9.76 8.36
N ILE A 134 8.11 9.47 9.16
CA ILE A 134 6.90 8.79 8.67
C ILE A 134 6.18 9.65 7.62
N PHE A 135 6.08 10.97 7.82
CA PHE A 135 5.56 11.84 6.77
C PHE A 135 6.45 11.85 5.53
N THR A 136 7.74 12.15 5.69
CA THR A 136 8.64 12.48 4.57
C THR A 136 9.23 11.28 3.85
N GLU A 137 9.50 10.19 4.55
CA GLU A 137 10.14 8.99 4.01
C GLU A 137 9.13 7.88 3.68
N TYR A 138 7.95 7.88 4.32
CA TYR A 138 6.91 6.86 4.09
C TYR A 138 5.70 7.39 3.32
N TYR A 139 4.91 8.29 3.91
CA TYR A 139 3.62 8.68 3.31
C TYR A 139 3.76 9.52 2.04
N ILE A 140 4.59 10.58 2.05
CA ILE A 140 4.71 11.48 0.89
C ILE A 140 5.18 10.72 -0.36
N PRO A 141 6.28 9.94 -0.35
CA PRO A 141 6.72 9.19 -1.53
C PRO A 141 5.69 8.15 -2.00
N LYS A 142 5.01 7.49 -1.05
CA LYS A 142 3.97 6.50 -1.35
C LYS A 142 2.75 7.16 -2.00
N PHE A 143 2.32 8.31 -1.49
CA PHE A 143 1.17 9.02 -2.03
C PHE A 143 1.47 9.65 -3.38
N GLU A 144 2.67 10.19 -3.56
CA GLU A 144 3.13 10.67 -4.86
C GLU A 144 3.09 9.55 -5.91
N SER A 145 3.64 8.39 -5.60
CA SER A 145 3.63 7.23 -6.49
C SER A 145 2.21 6.74 -6.80
N ALA A 146 1.36 6.64 -5.77
CA ALA A 146 -0.04 6.23 -5.92
C ALA A 146 -0.87 7.23 -6.73
N ALA A 147 -0.68 8.54 -6.50
CA ALA A 147 -1.33 9.61 -7.24
C ALA A 147 -0.88 9.62 -8.71
N ALA A 148 0.40 9.43 -8.99
CA ALA A 148 0.94 9.29 -10.35
C ALA A 148 0.35 8.07 -11.09
N ALA A 149 0.05 6.99 -10.35
CA ALA A 149 -0.68 5.82 -10.87
C ALA A 149 -2.20 6.06 -11.01
N GLY A 150 -2.70 7.25 -10.66
CA GLY A 150 -4.11 7.64 -10.70
C GLY A 150 -4.97 7.04 -9.59
N GLN A 151 -4.38 6.53 -8.51
CA GLN A 151 -5.14 6.04 -7.35
C GLN A 151 -5.79 7.21 -6.60
N LYS A 152 -6.94 6.93 -5.98
CA LYS A 152 -7.62 7.88 -5.09
C LYS A 152 -7.14 7.59 -3.66
N ILE A 153 -6.69 8.60 -2.95
CA ILE A 153 -6.09 8.48 -1.62
C ILE A 153 -6.89 9.35 -0.65
N ARG A 154 -7.25 8.76 0.48
CA ARG A 154 -7.63 9.51 1.67
C ARG A 154 -6.66 9.25 2.81
N PHE A 155 -6.36 10.27 3.59
CA PHE A 155 -5.40 10.22 4.69
C PHE A 155 -5.97 10.81 5.97
N MET A 156 -5.77 10.14 7.10
CA MET A 156 -6.14 10.62 8.43
C MET A 156 -4.92 10.68 9.35
N PHE A 157 -4.57 11.86 9.84
CA PHE A 157 -3.63 12.01 10.96
C PHE A 157 -4.40 12.14 12.28
N ILE A 158 -3.97 11.47 13.33
CA ILE A 158 -4.58 11.55 14.65
C ILE A 158 -3.49 11.73 15.68
N PHE A 159 -3.66 12.75 16.52
CA PHE A 159 -2.87 12.92 17.74
C PHE A 159 -3.78 12.83 18.97
N ASP A 160 -3.37 12.01 19.92
CA ASP A 160 -4.02 11.79 21.21
C ASP A 160 -2.97 11.94 22.32
N GLY A 161 -3.12 12.94 23.18
CA GLY A 161 -2.15 13.26 24.23
C GLY A 161 -2.16 14.73 24.62
N HIS A 162 -1.19 15.13 25.45
CA HIS A 162 -1.06 16.51 25.91
C HIS A 162 -0.62 17.47 24.80
N GLY A 163 -1.12 18.69 24.91
CA GLY A 163 -0.63 19.82 24.14
C GLY A 163 0.32 20.65 24.97
N TRP A 164 1.15 21.42 24.29
CA TRP A 164 2.12 22.30 24.90
C TRP A 164 1.99 23.71 24.33
N GLN A 165 2.04 24.74 25.17
CA GLN A 165 2.01 26.13 24.75
C GLN A 165 3.06 26.95 25.52
N PRO A 166 3.83 27.84 24.84
CA PRO A 166 4.79 28.68 25.53
C PRO A 166 4.10 29.67 26.49
N ARG A 167 4.63 29.83 27.71
CA ARG A 167 4.12 30.77 28.72
C ARG A 167 4.38 32.24 28.37
N THR A 168 5.31 32.53 27.46
CA THR A 168 5.61 33.90 27.00
C THR A 168 5.43 34.08 25.49
N SER A 169 4.47 34.93 25.12
CA SER A 169 4.23 35.56 23.80
C SER A 169 4.08 34.65 22.58
N GLY A 170 2.82 34.37 22.19
CA GLY A 170 2.39 34.25 20.79
C GLY A 170 2.94 33.09 19.95
N GLY A 171 3.75 32.18 20.51
CA GLY A 171 4.27 31.03 19.77
C GLY A 171 3.17 30.09 19.26
N THR A 172 3.50 29.36 18.21
CA THR A 172 2.68 28.24 17.72
C THR A 172 2.75 27.13 18.75
N GLY A 173 1.58 26.62 19.18
CA GLY A 173 1.53 25.50 20.12
C GLY A 173 2.26 24.26 19.58
N ALA A 174 2.48 23.26 20.42
CA ALA A 174 3.11 22.01 20.04
C ALA A 174 2.34 20.81 20.61
N LEU A 175 2.57 19.65 20.01
CA LEU A 175 2.19 18.36 20.57
C LEU A 175 3.27 17.94 21.58
N ALA A 176 2.87 17.56 22.79
CA ALA A 176 3.80 17.04 23.79
C ALA A 176 4.09 15.56 23.51
N LEU A 177 5.37 15.21 23.43
CA LEU A 177 5.82 13.84 23.16
C LEU A 177 6.31 13.16 24.44
N ALA A 178 6.47 11.83 24.40
CA ALA A 178 6.67 11.03 25.62
C ALA A 178 7.93 11.37 26.43
N GLU A 179 8.97 11.89 25.78
CA GLU A 179 10.24 12.24 26.43
C GLU A 179 10.28 13.68 26.96
N ILE A 180 9.16 14.41 26.94
CA ILE A 180 9.11 15.78 27.49
C ILE A 180 9.39 15.77 29.00
N THR A 181 10.24 16.68 29.45
CA THR A 181 10.72 16.71 30.85
C THR A 181 10.51 18.04 31.57
N ASP A 182 10.16 19.11 30.86
CA ASP A 182 9.99 20.47 31.44
C ASP A 182 8.81 21.20 30.78
N ASP A 183 7.91 21.75 31.62
CA ASP A 183 6.75 22.57 31.22
C ASP A 183 7.08 24.07 31.11
N ARG A 184 8.31 24.49 31.44
CA ARG A 184 8.79 25.89 31.49
C ARG A 184 9.48 26.36 30.20
N ASP A 185 9.02 25.89 29.06
CA ASP A 185 9.44 26.32 27.72
C ASP A 185 10.88 25.99 27.28
N LEU A 186 11.61 25.10 27.98
CA LEU A 186 13.01 24.79 27.64
C LEU A 186 13.23 23.48 26.87
N ASP A 187 12.21 22.61 26.79
CA ASP A 187 12.33 21.29 26.15
C ASP A 187 11.84 21.31 24.68
N TYR A 188 12.62 21.94 23.81
CA TYR A 188 12.30 22.07 22.37
C TYR A 188 12.47 20.76 21.59
N ASP A 189 13.24 19.81 22.11
CA ASP A 189 13.64 18.60 21.38
C ASP A 189 12.58 17.48 21.50
N HIS A 190 11.73 17.52 22.53
CA HIS A 190 10.70 16.50 22.79
C HIS A 190 9.28 17.03 22.59
N ARG A 191 9.11 17.98 21.68
CA ARG A 191 7.80 18.50 21.25
C ARG A 191 7.70 18.53 19.73
N PHE A 192 6.48 18.46 19.20
CA PHE A 192 6.24 18.57 17.77
C PHE A 192 5.47 19.84 17.43
N SER A 193 6.10 20.77 16.71
CA SER A 193 5.50 22.07 16.38
C SER A 193 4.21 21.90 15.57
N LEU A 194 3.12 22.57 15.97
CA LEU A 194 1.88 22.57 15.19
C LEU A 194 2.05 23.26 13.83
N ALA A 195 2.98 24.22 13.72
CA ALA A 195 3.31 24.85 12.44
C ALA A 195 4.04 23.88 11.50
N GLU A 196 4.92 23.05 12.05
CA GLU A 196 5.58 21.99 11.28
C GLU A 196 4.58 20.93 10.83
N LEU A 197 3.70 20.49 11.74
CA LEU A 197 2.61 19.56 11.40
C LEU A 197 1.72 20.10 10.28
N ARG A 198 1.36 21.39 10.34
CA ARG A 198 0.58 22.06 9.29
C ARG A 198 1.28 21.95 7.93
N GLY A 199 2.59 22.22 7.87
CA GLY A 199 3.39 22.06 6.64
C GLY A 199 3.38 20.64 6.10
N LEU A 200 3.61 19.63 6.95
CA LEU A 200 3.59 18.23 6.53
C LEU A 200 2.21 17.77 6.03
N LEU A 201 1.13 18.26 6.65
CA LEU A 201 -0.23 18.01 6.20
C LEU A 201 -0.54 18.71 4.87
N GLN A 202 0.03 19.90 4.61
CA GLN A 202 -0.03 20.55 3.29
C GLN A 202 0.65 19.70 2.23
N ASP A 203 1.86 19.21 2.49
CA ASP A 203 2.62 18.37 1.57
C ASP A 203 1.85 17.09 1.21
N VAL A 204 1.28 16.41 2.21
CA VAL A 204 0.41 15.24 1.98
C VAL A 204 -0.83 15.59 1.15
N SER A 205 -1.44 16.76 1.37
CA SER A 205 -2.67 17.17 0.69
C SER A 205 -2.50 17.31 -0.83
N GLN A 206 -1.28 17.54 -1.32
CA GLN A 206 -0.98 17.66 -2.75
C GLN A 206 -1.32 16.36 -3.50
N TYR A 207 -1.06 15.22 -2.87
CA TYR A 207 -1.20 13.89 -3.48
C TYR A 207 -2.50 13.18 -3.13
N THR A 208 -3.23 13.67 -2.13
CA THR A 208 -4.49 13.04 -1.68
C THR A 208 -5.72 13.73 -2.29
N GLN A 209 -6.85 13.03 -2.29
CA GLN A 209 -8.17 13.60 -2.61
C GLN A 209 -8.83 14.14 -1.34
N ALA A 210 -8.48 13.55 -0.19
CA ALA A 210 -9.07 13.87 1.08
C ALA A 210 -8.04 13.70 2.20
N SER A 211 -7.83 14.72 3.03
CA SER A 211 -6.93 14.64 4.19
C SER A 211 -7.59 15.27 5.41
N ILE A 212 -7.58 14.57 6.54
CA ILE A 212 -8.05 15.09 7.83
C ILE A 212 -6.97 14.89 8.90
N ALA A 213 -6.80 15.87 9.78
CA ALA A 213 -6.10 15.75 11.04
C ALA A 213 -7.08 15.90 12.21
N LEU A 214 -7.02 14.99 13.19
CA LEU A 214 -7.78 15.04 14.43
C LEU A 214 -6.79 15.27 15.59
N LEU A 215 -6.85 16.43 16.22
CA LEU A 215 -5.90 16.85 17.25
C LEU A 215 -6.58 16.86 18.63
N GLY A 216 -6.45 15.74 19.34
CA GLY A 216 -6.97 15.49 20.68
C GLY A 216 -6.13 16.07 21.81
N SER A 217 -5.56 17.26 21.63
CA SER A 217 -4.65 17.87 22.62
C SER A 217 -5.11 19.26 23.06
N CYS A 218 -4.67 19.68 24.25
CA CYS A 218 -4.79 21.08 24.69
C CYS A 218 -4.14 22.03 23.66
N TYR A 219 -4.67 23.24 23.56
CA TYR A 219 -4.11 24.31 22.72
C TYR A 219 -3.99 23.97 21.21
N SER A 220 -4.60 22.87 20.77
CA SER A 220 -4.52 22.34 19.39
C SER A 220 -5.01 23.35 18.35
N GLY A 221 -5.91 24.26 18.71
CA GLY A 221 -6.34 25.37 17.85
C GLY A 221 -5.21 26.34 17.46
N SER A 222 -4.03 26.27 18.09
CA SER A 222 -2.86 27.06 17.67
C SER A 222 -2.24 26.60 16.34
N VAL A 223 -2.75 25.51 15.76
CA VAL A 223 -2.41 25.04 14.40
C VAL A 223 -2.98 25.96 13.31
N PHE A 224 -3.96 26.80 13.66
CA PHE A 224 -4.55 27.81 12.78
C PHE A 224 -3.74 29.12 12.88
N GLU A 225 -3.55 29.82 11.75
CA GLU A 225 -2.77 31.08 11.68
C GLU A 225 -3.50 32.26 12.35
N ASP A 226 -2.75 33.28 12.77
CA ASP A 226 -3.32 34.52 13.31
C ASP A 226 -4.16 35.25 12.27
N GLY A 227 -5.47 35.38 12.52
CA GLY A 227 -6.43 35.93 11.55
C GLY A 227 -7.17 34.86 10.73
N ALA A 228 -6.91 33.56 10.96
CA ALA A 228 -7.83 32.48 10.62
C ALA A 228 -9.07 32.59 11.51
N GLY A 229 -9.90 33.57 11.21
CA GLY A 229 -11.18 33.81 11.85
C GLY A 229 -12.26 32.99 11.17
N HIS A 230 -12.72 31.95 11.86
CA HIS A 230 -14.10 31.77 12.34
C HIS A 230 -15.34 32.10 11.46
N GLU A 231 -15.27 32.71 10.28
CA GLU A 231 -16.48 33.21 9.59
C GLU A 231 -16.53 32.96 8.06
N GLU A 232 -17.55 32.16 7.74
CA GLU A 232 -18.54 32.25 6.66
C GLU A 232 -18.26 31.67 5.25
N ASP A 233 -17.07 31.80 4.67
CA ASP A 233 -16.85 31.32 3.29
C ASP A 233 -16.10 29.98 3.22
N PHE A 234 -16.77 28.91 3.67
CA PHE A 234 -16.35 27.52 3.45
C PHE A 234 -16.57 27.13 1.97
N ALA A 235 -15.69 27.60 1.09
CA ALA A 235 -15.77 27.27 -0.32
C ALA A 235 -15.34 25.80 -0.57
N PRO A 236 -16.11 25.01 -1.34
CA PRO A 236 -15.70 23.65 -1.72
C PRO A 236 -14.41 23.68 -2.56
N GLY A 237 -13.32 23.12 -2.03
CA GLY A 237 -11.98 23.12 -2.65
C GLY A 237 -10.98 22.24 -1.92
N SER A 238 -9.78 22.07 -2.50
CA SER A 238 -8.73 21.15 -2.03
C SER A 238 -8.14 21.64 -0.73
N ALA A 239 -8.24 20.84 0.33
CA ALA A 239 -7.61 21.13 1.60
C ALA A 239 -7.36 19.86 2.41
N ALA A 240 -6.31 19.88 3.22
CA ALA A 240 -6.30 19.12 4.46
C ALA A 240 -7.20 19.85 5.47
N TRP A 241 -8.06 19.12 6.17
CA TRP A 241 -8.91 19.68 7.22
C TRP A 241 -8.35 19.30 8.57
N ILE A 242 -8.44 20.20 9.55
CA ILE A 242 -8.01 19.93 10.91
C ILE A 242 -9.21 20.11 11.83
N ALA A 243 -9.52 19.09 12.63
CA ALA A 243 -10.38 19.20 13.80
C ALA A 243 -9.51 19.26 15.05
N ALA A 244 -9.63 20.35 15.82
CA ALA A 244 -8.90 20.58 17.05
C ALA A 244 -9.83 20.50 18.26
N ALA A 245 -9.36 19.82 19.30
CA ALA A 245 -10.11 19.58 20.54
C ALA A 245 -10.42 20.84 21.35
N ALA A 246 -9.63 21.90 21.17
CA ALA A 246 -9.83 23.16 21.86
C ALA A 246 -9.32 24.37 21.04
N PRO A 247 -9.87 25.58 21.25
CA PRO A 247 -9.34 26.81 20.67
C PRO A 247 -7.90 27.11 21.10
N ARG A 248 -7.27 28.07 20.42
CA ARG A 248 -5.95 28.59 20.80
C ARG A 248 -5.98 29.12 22.24
N GLY A 249 -5.01 28.74 23.06
CA GLY A 249 -4.94 29.19 24.46
C GLY A 249 -5.90 28.48 25.42
N ILE A 250 -6.68 27.50 24.94
CA ILE A 250 -7.68 26.79 25.75
C ILE A 250 -7.29 25.32 25.91
N GLU A 251 -7.48 24.80 27.12
CA GLU A 251 -7.26 23.39 27.45
C GLU A 251 -8.41 22.51 26.93
N ALA A 252 -8.06 21.31 26.47
CA ALA A 252 -9.02 20.26 26.15
C ALA A 252 -9.25 19.40 27.40
N TRP A 253 -10.43 18.79 27.53
CA TRP A 253 -10.82 18.05 28.73
C TRP A 253 -11.14 16.58 28.48
N GLU A 254 -10.96 15.80 29.54
CA GLU A 254 -11.32 14.39 29.62
C GLU A 254 -12.68 14.16 30.30
N LEU A 255 -13.21 12.95 30.15
CA LEU A 255 -14.37 12.50 30.91
C LEU A 255 -13.98 12.21 32.36
N LYS A 256 -14.90 12.46 33.30
CA LYS A 256 -14.67 12.31 34.75
C LYS A 256 -14.19 10.92 35.17
N ASP A 257 -14.60 9.87 34.47
CA ASP A 257 -14.19 8.49 34.73
C ASP A 257 -12.92 8.09 33.98
N ARG A 258 -12.28 9.05 33.28
CA ARG A 258 -11.11 8.87 32.42
C ARG A 258 -11.31 7.79 31.35
N SER A 259 -12.56 7.55 30.94
CA SER A 259 -12.88 6.58 29.89
C SER A 259 -12.49 7.04 28.49
N GLY A 260 -12.09 8.31 28.34
CA GLY A 260 -11.71 8.92 27.07
C GLY A 260 -11.65 10.44 27.15
N THR A 261 -11.11 11.08 26.12
CA THR A 261 -11.25 12.53 25.94
C THR A 261 -12.65 12.89 25.49
N VAL A 262 -13.10 14.08 25.89
CA VAL A 262 -14.41 14.62 25.47
C VAL A 262 -14.43 14.81 23.96
N PHE A 263 -13.28 15.13 23.35
CA PHE A 263 -13.12 15.31 21.91
C PHE A 263 -13.43 14.05 21.12
N PHE A 264 -12.65 12.98 21.29
CA PHE A 264 -12.83 11.76 20.51
C PHE A 264 -14.18 11.09 20.81
N THR A 265 -14.61 11.08 22.08
CA THR A 265 -15.89 10.48 22.45
C THR A 265 -17.08 11.19 21.79
N ASN A 266 -17.09 12.52 21.79
CA ASN A 266 -18.12 13.30 21.08
C ASN A 266 -18.05 13.12 19.57
N LEU A 267 -16.83 13.14 19.01
CA LEU A 267 -16.63 13.00 17.58
C LEU A 267 -17.19 11.66 17.07
N PHE A 268 -16.79 10.55 17.68
CA PHE A 268 -17.24 9.22 17.27
C PHE A 268 -18.74 9.06 17.46
N ARG A 269 -19.28 9.53 18.60
CA ARG A 269 -20.72 9.52 18.84
C ARG A 269 -21.48 10.37 17.83
N ALA A 270 -20.99 11.55 17.46
CA ALA A 270 -21.65 12.42 16.50
C ALA A 270 -21.66 11.82 15.09
N VAL A 271 -20.58 11.14 14.68
CA VAL A 271 -20.51 10.40 13.41
C VAL A 271 -21.45 9.20 13.41
N GLU A 272 -21.48 8.41 14.49
CA GLU A 272 -22.34 7.21 14.61
C GLU A 272 -23.83 7.58 14.71
N THR A 273 -24.16 8.58 15.52
CA THR A 273 -25.54 9.02 15.77
C THR A 273 -26.01 10.09 14.80
N TRP A 274 -25.29 10.33 13.70
CA TRP A 274 -25.68 11.28 12.67
C TRP A 274 -27.01 10.85 12.05
N HIS A 275 -28.08 11.39 12.60
CA HIS A 275 -29.43 11.38 12.07
C HIS A 275 -29.74 12.83 11.70
N GLY A 276 -29.08 13.34 10.67
CA GLY A 276 -29.50 14.63 10.12
C GLY A 276 -31.00 14.54 9.83
N ALA A 277 -31.74 15.62 10.11
CA ALA A 277 -33.15 15.74 9.71
C ALA A 277 -33.36 15.47 8.21
N SER A 278 -32.28 15.49 7.41
CA SER A 278 -32.20 15.17 5.98
C SER A 278 -32.23 13.67 5.63
N ALA A 279 -31.83 12.75 6.51
CA ALA A 279 -31.80 11.32 6.18
C ALA A 279 -33.22 10.72 6.06
N ASP A 280 -34.14 11.20 6.92
CA ASP A 280 -35.57 10.85 6.85
C ASP A 280 -36.28 11.60 5.70
N LEU A 281 -35.63 12.62 5.11
CA LEU A 281 -36.13 13.38 3.95
C LEU A 281 -35.61 12.85 2.61
N VAL A 282 -34.80 11.79 2.60
CA VAL A 282 -34.35 11.14 1.36
C VAL A 282 -35.60 10.58 0.65
N PRO A 283 -35.90 11.03 -0.59
CA PRO A 283 -37.05 10.52 -1.32
C PRO A 283 -36.94 9.01 -1.51
N GLN A 284 -38.04 8.29 -1.28
CA GLN A 284 -38.13 6.87 -1.61
C GLN A 284 -38.12 6.74 -3.14
N ASP A 285 -37.04 6.19 -3.70
CA ASP A 285 -36.94 5.89 -5.13
C ASP A 285 -36.37 4.49 -5.39
N PRO A 286 -37.14 3.43 -5.12
CA PRO A 286 -36.68 2.05 -5.30
C PRO A 286 -36.40 1.66 -6.76
N GLY A 287 -36.79 2.51 -7.72
CA GLY A 287 -36.64 2.27 -9.15
C GLY A 287 -35.47 3.01 -9.79
N GLY A 288 -34.75 3.86 -9.04
CA GLY A 288 -33.63 4.65 -9.55
C GLY A 288 -33.98 5.63 -10.67
N ASN A 289 -35.22 6.13 -10.69
CA ASN A 289 -35.72 7.00 -11.76
C ASN A 289 -35.43 8.49 -11.53
N ILE A 290 -34.95 8.85 -10.33
CA ILE A 290 -34.59 10.21 -9.94
C ILE A 290 -33.07 10.30 -9.82
N ALA A 291 -32.46 11.19 -10.61
CA ALA A 291 -31.06 11.54 -10.44
C ALA A 291 -30.89 12.35 -9.13
N LEU A 292 -30.47 11.66 -8.06
CA LEU A 292 -30.20 12.25 -6.75
C LEU A 292 -28.69 12.41 -6.56
N ASP A 293 -28.23 13.62 -6.22
CA ASP A 293 -26.90 13.80 -5.66
C ASP A 293 -26.89 13.22 -4.24
N MET A 294 -26.37 12.00 -4.11
CA MET A 294 -26.34 11.29 -2.82
C MET A 294 -25.34 11.91 -1.85
N THR A 295 -24.34 12.64 -2.36
CA THR A 295 -23.26 13.18 -1.54
C THR A 295 -23.75 14.25 -0.56
N GLN A 296 -24.89 14.90 -0.84
CA GLN A 296 -25.51 15.89 0.05
C GLN A 296 -25.95 15.34 1.42
N TYR A 297 -26.08 14.00 1.53
CA TYR A 297 -26.46 13.34 2.77
C TYR A 297 -25.26 12.92 3.63
N ALA A 298 -24.04 12.97 3.08
CA ALA A 298 -22.82 12.73 3.82
C ALA A 298 -22.56 13.91 4.75
N PRO A 299 -22.39 13.69 6.08
CA PRO A 299 -22.08 14.78 6.96
C PRO A 299 -20.69 15.33 6.64
N THR A 300 -20.59 16.64 6.66
CA THR A 300 -19.30 17.31 6.56
C THR A 300 -18.63 17.35 7.93
N LEU A 301 -17.31 17.54 7.98
CA LEU A 301 -16.64 17.72 9.27
C LEU A 301 -17.19 18.93 10.05
N ARG A 302 -17.68 19.95 9.33
CA ARG A 302 -18.40 21.09 9.88
C ARG A 302 -19.74 20.69 10.48
N ASP A 303 -20.51 19.88 9.78
CA ASP A 303 -21.82 19.40 10.25
C ASP A 303 -21.66 18.63 11.56
N VAL A 304 -20.69 17.72 11.62
CA VAL A 304 -20.33 16.95 12.82
C VAL A 304 -19.94 17.88 13.97
N THR A 305 -19.07 18.85 13.71
CA THR A 305 -18.60 19.81 14.73
C THR A 305 -19.72 20.71 15.23
N THR A 306 -20.58 21.19 14.33
CA THR A 306 -21.77 21.98 14.65
C THR A 306 -22.73 21.17 15.52
N LEU A 307 -22.95 19.90 15.18
CA LEU A 307 -23.80 19.02 15.99
C LEU A 307 -23.23 18.83 17.39
N ILE A 308 -21.92 18.61 17.52
CA ILE A 308 -21.27 18.46 18.83
C ILE A 308 -21.42 19.73 19.67
N ASN A 309 -21.07 20.89 19.10
CA ASN A 309 -21.12 22.18 19.79
C ASN A 309 -22.56 22.58 20.16
N THR A 310 -23.58 22.18 19.37
CA THR A 310 -24.99 22.51 19.63
C THR A 310 -25.71 21.50 20.53
N ARG A 311 -25.57 20.19 20.30
CA ARG A 311 -26.20 19.12 21.11
C ARG A 311 -25.59 19.01 22.48
N ASN A 312 -24.30 19.32 22.59
CA ASN A 312 -23.59 19.32 23.85
C ASN A 312 -23.77 17.98 24.60
N PHE A 313 -23.38 16.87 23.95
CA PHE A 313 -23.74 15.50 24.34
C PHE A 313 -23.40 15.09 25.78
N PHE A 314 -22.55 15.87 26.48
CA PHE A 314 -22.14 15.67 27.88
C PHE A 314 -22.67 16.73 28.86
N GLY A 315 -23.64 17.56 28.48
CA GLY A 315 -24.37 18.41 29.44
C GLY A 315 -23.72 19.75 29.78
N GLY A 316 -22.88 20.29 28.91
CA GLY A 316 -22.55 21.70 28.85
C GLY A 316 -21.70 22.31 29.94
N LYS A 317 -21.34 21.56 30.98
CA LYS A 317 -20.29 21.95 31.94
C LYS A 317 -19.50 20.73 32.38
N ASN A 318 -18.19 20.91 32.53
CA ASN A 318 -17.32 19.96 33.19
C ASN A 318 -17.76 19.83 34.66
N PRO A 319 -17.97 18.60 35.15
CA PRO A 319 -18.51 18.36 36.50
C PRO A 319 -17.53 18.70 37.63
N GLU A 320 -16.25 18.88 37.33
CA GLU A 320 -15.18 19.22 38.28
C GLU A 320 -14.96 20.74 38.35
N THR A 321 -14.90 21.40 37.20
CA THR A 321 -14.61 22.85 37.12
C THR A 321 -15.86 23.72 37.07
N GLY A 322 -17.02 23.15 36.70
CA GLY A 322 -18.26 23.89 36.47
C GLY A 322 -18.24 24.81 35.23
N GLN A 323 -17.16 24.76 34.43
CA GLN A 323 -16.99 25.53 33.21
C GLN A 323 -17.54 24.77 32.00
N PRO A 324 -18.04 25.44 30.95
CA PRO A 324 -18.51 24.76 29.75
C PRO A 324 -17.38 24.10 28.97
N TYR A 325 -17.63 22.90 28.42
CA TYR A 325 -16.67 22.23 27.54
C TYR A 325 -16.24 23.18 26.42
N PRO A 326 -14.94 23.27 26.10
CA PRO A 326 -14.46 24.15 25.04
C PRO A 326 -15.11 23.75 23.70
N PRO A 327 -15.45 24.72 22.84
CA PRO A 327 -15.98 24.42 21.53
C PRO A 327 -14.90 23.76 20.67
N PHE A 328 -15.29 22.76 19.89
CA PHE A 328 -14.37 22.15 18.94
C PHE A 328 -14.23 23.00 17.71
N MET A 329 -13.01 23.01 17.18
CA MET A 329 -12.60 23.87 16.08
C MET A 329 -12.35 23.03 14.84
N VAL A 330 -12.83 23.49 13.69
CA VAL A 330 -12.55 22.89 12.39
C VAL A 330 -12.18 23.97 11.40
N ASP A 331 -11.05 23.79 10.72
CA ASP A 331 -10.65 24.65 9.61
C ASP A 331 -9.81 23.90 8.57
N THR A 332 -9.55 24.55 7.45
CA THR A 332 -8.73 24.08 6.33
C THR A 332 -7.27 24.53 6.46
N ILE A 333 -6.39 23.81 5.78
CA ILE A 333 -5.04 24.29 5.46
C ILE A 333 -5.03 24.74 3.98
N GLU A 334 -4.49 25.94 3.74
CA GLU A 334 -4.41 26.76 2.51
C GLU A 334 -4.84 26.16 1.14
N PHE A 335 -5.43 27.01 0.29
CA PHE A 335 -6.10 26.67 -0.97
C PHE A 335 -5.14 26.44 -2.17
N SER A 336 -5.11 25.23 -2.73
CA SER A 336 -4.66 25.01 -4.12
C SER A 336 -5.80 24.42 -4.94
N GLY A 337 -6.55 25.25 -5.68
CA GLY A 337 -7.80 24.88 -6.35
C GLY A 337 -7.74 23.59 -7.19
N GLY A 338 -8.59 22.61 -6.87
CA GLY A 338 -8.72 21.39 -7.65
C GLY A 338 -9.43 20.16 -7.06
N LYS A 339 -9.72 20.02 -5.75
CA LYS A 339 -10.29 18.74 -5.22
C LYS A 339 -11.35 18.94 -4.12
N ARG A 340 -12.54 18.36 -4.25
CA ARG A 340 -13.73 18.62 -3.40
C ARG A 340 -13.96 17.64 -2.23
N ALA A 341 -13.14 16.60 -2.11
CA ALA A 341 -13.52 15.39 -1.37
C ALA A 341 -13.28 15.41 0.15
N ALA A 342 -12.32 16.22 0.64
CA ALA A 342 -11.98 16.27 2.06
C ALA A 342 -13.11 16.77 2.97
N TYR A 343 -14.07 17.50 2.39
CA TYR A 343 -15.21 18.07 3.11
C TYR A 343 -16.17 17.00 3.68
N ARG A 344 -16.23 15.80 3.09
CA ARG A 344 -17.19 14.71 3.38
C ARG A 344 -16.48 13.37 3.58
N PHE A 345 -15.65 13.31 4.62
CA PHE A 345 -14.63 12.29 4.83
C PHE A 345 -15.06 11.11 5.72
N VAL A 346 -16.00 11.35 6.65
CA VAL A 346 -16.48 10.38 7.63
C VAL A 346 -17.99 10.24 7.53
N ALA A 347 -18.51 9.03 7.73
CA ALA A 347 -19.94 8.79 7.81
C ALA A 347 -20.23 7.56 8.67
N GLY A 348 -21.33 7.61 9.44
CA GLY A 348 -21.84 6.45 10.17
C GLY A 348 -22.39 5.39 9.21
N GLN A 349 -22.20 4.11 9.54
CA GLN A 349 -22.72 3.00 8.74
C GLN A 349 -24.25 3.00 8.71
N ASP A 350 -24.90 3.20 9.86
CA ASP A 350 -26.36 3.27 9.97
C ASP A 350 -26.99 4.33 9.06
N LEU A 351 -26.31 5.47 8.89
CA LEU A 351 -26.76 6.52 7.97
C LEU A 351 -26.67 6.03 6.52
N ALA A 352 -25.53 5.48 6.13
CA ALA A 352 -25.30 4.97 4.78
C ALA A 352 -26.26 3.83 4.42
N ASP A 353 -26.57 2.95 5.37
CA ASP A 353 -27.54 1.87 5.20
C ASP A 353 -28.96 2.41 5.00
N LYS A 354 -29.38 3.37 5.83
CA LYS A 354 -30.70 4.03 5.69
C LYS A 354 -30.85 4.74 4.35
N VAL A 355 -29.84 5.52 3.95
CA VAL A 355 -29.86 6.21 2.65
C VAL A 355 -29.95 5.19 1.52
N GLY A 356 -29.14 4.12 1.58
CA GLY A 356 -29.13 3.07 0.56
C GLY A 356 -30.45 2.32 0.45
N GLN A 357 -31.08 1.99 1.58
CA GLN A 357 -32.41 1.38 1.63
C GLN A 357 -33.48 2.26 0.99
N ASN A 358 -33.48 3.57 1.25
CA ASN A 358 -34.49 4.51 0.73
C ASN A 358 -34.46 4.64 -0.80
N ILE A 359 -33.30 4.40 -1.44
CA ILE A 359 -33.14 4.49 -2.91
C ILE A 359 -33.08 3.11 -3.59
N GLY A 360 -33.43 2.04 -2.87
CA GLY A 360 -33.44 0.68 -3.42
C GLY A 360 -32.07 0.14 -3.81
N LEU A 361 -30.97 0.69 -3.26
CA LEU A 361 -29.64 0.10 -3.45
C LEU A 361 -29.64 -1.29 -2.82
N ASN A 362 -29.34 -2.30 -3.63
CA ASN A 362 -29.00 -3.61 -3.11
C ASN A 362 -27.60 -3.51 -2.50
N LEU A 363 -27.53 -3.28 -1.18
CA LEU A 363 -26.28 -3.11 -0.43
C LEU A 363 -25.33 -4.31 -0.56
N ASP A 364 -25.85 -5.52 -0.83
CA ASP A 364 -25.05 -6.72 -1.11
C ASP A 364 -24.40 -6.69 -2.51
N LYS A 365 -24.96 -5.90 -3.43
CA LYS A 365 -24.49 -5.70 -4.82
C LYS A 365 -23.82 -4.36 -5.05
N VAL A 366 -23.84 -3.44 -4.08
CA VAL A 366 -23.00 -2.24 -4.15
C VAL A 366 -21.57 -2.75 -4.17
N ALA A 367 -20.97 -2.78 -5.36
CA ALA A 367 -19.57 -3.13 -5.55
C ALA A 367 -18.74 -2.02 -4.91
N PHE A 368 -18.51 -2.18 -3.61
CA PHE A 368 -17.38 -1.55 -2.97
C PHE A 368 -16.14 -2.26 -3.50
N THR A 369 -15.23 -1.44 -4.02
CA THR A 369 -14.00 -1.75 -4.75
C THR A 369 -14.21 -2.03 -6.24
N GLY A 370 -13.64 -1.13 -7.05
CA GLY A 370 -13.53 -1.31 -8.48
C GLY A 370 -12.63 -2.51 -8.76
N SER A 371 -13.20 -3.48 -9.44
CA SER A 371 -12.50 -4.53 -10.17
C SER A 371 -13.12 -4.57 -11.55
N SER A 372 -12.31 -4.77 -12.59
CA SER A 372 -12.77 -5.11 -13.94
C SER A 372 -13.03 -6.62 -14.08
N ILE A 373 -13.42 -7.28 -12.98
CA ILE A 373 -13.68 -8.71 -12.89
C ILE A 373 -15.08 -8.91 -12.29
N GLU A 374 -16.01 -9.44 -13.09
CA GLU A 374 -17.36 -9.74 -12.63
C GLU A 374 -17.36 -10.70 -11.42
N GLY A 375 -17.82 -10.22 -10.26
CA GLY A 375 -17.96 -11.00 -9.01
C GLY A 375 -16.75 -11.00 -8.07
N ARG A 376 -15.69 -10.21 -8.34
CA ARG A 376 -14.48 -10.11 -7.48
C ARG A 376 -14.07 -8.66 -7.25
N SER A 377 -14.91 -7.90 -6.54
CA SER A 377 -14.63 -6.49 -6.25
C SER A 377 -13.26 -6.31 -5.55
N ASP A 378 -12.80 -7.31 -4.81
CA ASP A 378 -11.54 -7.34 -4.08
C ASP A 378 -10.27 -7.33 -4.95
N ILE A 379 -10.35 -7.38 -6.29
CA ILE A 379 -9.15 -7.42 -7.16
C ILE A 379 -9.02 -6.24 -8.11
N THR A 380 -7.99 -5.39 -7.91
CA THR A 380 -7.47 -4.50 -8.97
C THR A 380 -6.12 -5.07 -9.38
N VAL A 381 -5.82 -5.20 -10.68
CA VAL A 381 -4.43 -5.38 -11.13
C VAL A 381 -3.66 -4.23 -10.45
N VAL A 382 -2.75 -4.56 -9.52
CA VAL A 382 -2.11 -3.69 -8.47
C VAL A 382 -2.57 -4.05 -7.04
N HIS A 383 -2.11 -5.17 -6.45
CA HIS A 383 -2.15 -5.41 -4.99
C HIS A 383 -0.75 -5.40 -4.34
N THR A 384 -0.72 -5.19 -3.01
CA THR A 384 0.46 -5.37 -2.17
C THR A 384 0.80 -6.87 -1.97
N PRO A 385 2.09 -7.22 -1.73
CA PRO A 385 2.60 -8.59 -1.62
C PRO A 385 1.75 -9.61 -0.81
N ALA A 386 1.14 -9.17 0.28
CA ALA A 386 0.58 -10.08 1.28
C ALA A 386 -0.87 -10.54 1.05
N THR A 387 -1.51 -10.18 -0.07
CA THR A 387 -2.82 -10.77 -0.47
C THR A 387 -2.68 -12.00 -1.36
N TYR A 388 -1.48 -12.29 -1.88
CA TYR A 388 -1.23 -13.42 -2.76
C TYR A 388 -0.90 -14.68 -1.96
N SER A 389 -1.91 -15.52 -1.75
CA SER A 389 -1.78 -16.80 -1.01
C SER A 389 -0.89 -17.84 -1.70
N ILE A 390 -0.55 -17.66 -2.98
CA ILE A 390 0.20 -18.63 -3.79
C ILE A 390 1.55 -18.05 -4.14
N ARG A 391 2.58 -18.57 -3.48
CA ARG A 391 3.98 -18.18 -3.68
C ARG A 391 4.76 -19.21 -4.47
N GLY A 392 5.79 -18.75 -5.14
CA GLY A 392 6.75 -19.59 -5.81
C GLY A 392 8.15 -19.01 -5.79
N ILE A 393 9.10 -19.79 -6.30
CA ILE A 393 10.49 -19.38 -6.49
C ILE A 393 10.94 -19.69 -7.91
N ASP A 394 12.00 -19.06 -8.36
CA ASP A 394 12.70 -19.47 -9.57
C ASP A 394 14.20 -19.69 -9.34
N LEU A 395 14.76 -20.69 -10.03
CA LEU A 395 16.09 -21.23 -9.74
C LEU A 395 16.89 -21.41 -11.03
N SER A 396 18.05 -20.75 -11.09
CA SER A 396 19.08 -21.04 -12.09
C SER A 396 20.01 -22.19 -11.65
N PRO A 397 20.75 -22.85 -12.56
CA PRO A 397 21.76 -23.84 -12.19
C PRO A 397 22.76 -23.38 -11.13
N GLY A 398 23.06 -22.07 -11.04
CA GLY A 398 23.97 -21.52 -10.03
C GLY A 398 23.38 -21.53 -8.61
N ASN A 399 22.06 -21.46 -8.49
CA ASN A 399 21.35 -21.46 -7.21
C ASN A 399 21.04 -22.89 -6.72
N ILE A 400 20.94 -23.86 -7.63
CA ILE A 400 20.55 -25.24 -7.31
C ILE A 400 21.66 -25.98 -6.55
N LYS A 401 21.28 -26.70 -5.48
CA LYS A 401 22.14 -27.67 -4.79
C LYS A 401 21.49 -29.04 -4.76
N ASP A 402 22.29 -30.10 -4.95
CA ASP A 402 21.80 -31.48 -4.85
C ASP A 402 21.25 -31.81 -3.44
N SER A 403 21.62 -31.06 -2.41
CA SER A 403 21.13 -31.20 -1.04
C SER A 403 19.79 -30.53 -0.74
N PHE A 404 19.17 -29.85 -1.71
CA PHE A 404 17.86 -29.22 -1.50
C PHE A 404 16.79 -30.26 -1.15
N ASP A 405 16.09 -29.99 -0.04
CA ASP A 405 14.91 -30.72 0.40
C ASP A 405 13.67 -29.91 0.04
N PHE A 406 12.98 -30.33 -1.02
CA PHE A 406 11.83 -29.61 -1.55
C PHE A 406 10.56 -29.77 -0.69
N GLU A 407 10.46 -30.79 0.17
CA GLU A 407 9.37 -30.89 1.14
C GLU A 407 9.54 -29.83 2.23
N LYS A 408 10.78 -29.64 2.69
CA LYS A 408 11.13 -28.59 3.63
C LYS A 408 10.95 -27.20 3.01
N ILE A 409 11.40 -26.99 1.77
CA ILE A 409 11.20 -25.72 1.05
C ILE A 409 9.70 -25.41 0.91
N LYS A 410 8.88 -26.39 0.53
CA LYS A 410 7.43 -26.24 0.41
C LYS A 410 6.78 -25.86 1.74
N SER A 411 7.06 -26.61 2.80
CA SER A 411 6.40 -26.45 4.10
C SER A 411 6.88 -25.23 4.89
N GLU A 412 8.18 -24.98 4.95
CA GLU A 412 8.75 -23.90 5.78
C GLU A 412 8.78 -22.55 5.07
N ALA A 413 9.02 -22.51 3.75
CA ALA A 413 9.00 -21.26 2.99
C ALA A 413 7.64 -20.99 2.31
N GLY A 414 6.66 -21.88 2.47
CA GLY A 414 5.30 -21.73 1.94
C GLY A 414 5.28 -21.61 0.42
N ILE A 415 6.04 -22.46 -0.27
CA ILE A 415 6.21 -22.46 -1.73
C ILE A 415 5.21 -23.43 -2.36
N SER A 416 4.45 -22.96 -3.35
CA SER A 416 3.48 -23.74 -4.12
C SER A 416 3.99 -24.12 -5.52
N PHE A 417 4.92 -23.32 -6.06
CA PHE A 417 5.51 -23.57 -7.39
C PHE A 417 6.99 -23.20 -7.51
N VAL A 418 7.66 -23.83 -8.48
CA VAL A 418 9.08 -23.57 -8.79
C VAL A 418 9.28 -23.47 -10.30
N TYR A 419 9.95 -22.40 -10.75
CA TYR A 419 10.45 -22.28 -12.11
C TYR A 419 11.95 -22.60 -12.18
N PHE A 420 12.39 -23.35 -13.19
CA PHE A 420 13.81 -23.70 -13.37
C PHE A 420 14.35 -23.20 -14.70
N LYS A 421 15.55 -22.59 -14.71
CA LYS A 421 16.22 -22.25 -15.97
C LYS A 421 16.62 -23.51 -16.72
N ALA A 422 16.00 -23.78 -17.85
CA ALA A 422 16.26 -24.99 -18.64
C ALA A 422 17.25 -24.74 -19.79
N SER A 423 17.22 -23.56 -20.38
CA SER A 423 18.05 -23.21 -21.53
C SER A 423 18.24 -21.70 -21.66
N GLU A 424 19.20 -21.33 -22.49
CA GLU A 424 19.52 -19.95 -22.83
C GLU A 424 20.00 -19.95 -24.29
N GLY A 425 19.42 -19.07 -25.11
CA GLY A 425 19.76 -18.96 -26.52
C GLY A 425 19.64 -20.27 -27.31
N GLN A 426 20.36 -20.37 -28.42
CA GLN A 426 20.44 -21.55 -29.26
C GLN A 426 21.44 -22.56 -28.70
N LYS A 427 21.40 -23.76 -29.25
CA LYS A 427 22.38 -24.80 -28.95
C LYS A 427 23.82 -24.31 -29.26
N PRO A 428 24.76 -24.34 -28.30
CA PRO A 428 26.16 -24.06 -28.56
C PRO A 428 26.71 -24.96 -29.68
N SER A 429 27.34 -24.33 -30.67
CA SER A 429 28.04 -25.06 -31.74
C SER A 429 29.35 -25.66 -31.27
N ASN A 430 29.96 -25.08 -30.22
CA ASN A 430 31.16 -25.60 -29.58
C ASN A 430 30.81 -26.78 -28.65
N PRO A 431 31.40 -27.98 -28.86
CA PRO A 431 31.12 -29.17 -28.05
C PRO A 431 31.45 -29.02 -26.55
N GLU A 432 32.47 -28.23 -26.19
CA GLU A 432 32.84 -28.01 -24.80
C GLU A 432 31.81 -27.12 -24.10
N ASP A 433 31.31 -26.09 -24.77
CA ASP A 433 30.26 -25.23 -24.22
C ASP A 433 28.94 -25.99 -24.11
N GLN A 434 28.62 -26.82 -25.12
CA GLN A 434 27.48 -27.75 -25.05
C GLN A 434 27.59 -28.68 -23.83
N SER A 435 28.77 -29.28 -23.60
CA SER A 435 29.00 -30.18 -22.47
C SER A 435 28.80 -29.47 -21.11
N LYS A 436 29.21 -28.21 -20.97
CA LYS A 436 28.96 -27.41 -19.77
C LYS A 436 27.46 -27.16 -19.56
N GLU A 437 26.74 -26.81 -20.62
CA GLU A 437 25.29 -26.61 -20.55
C GLU A 437 24.55 -27.92 -20.21
N ASP A 438 25.01 -29.06 -20.72
CA ASP A 438 24.43 -30.37 -20.40
C ASP A 438 24.66 -30.78 -18.93
N GLN A 439 25.82 -30.45 -18.36
CA GLN A 439 26.07 -30.66 -16.92
C GLN A 439 25.15 -29.80 -16.05
N LYS A 440 24.99 -28.52 -16.39
CA LYS A 440 24.05 -27.60 -15.71
C LYS A 440 22.62 -28.10 -15.82
N PHE A 441 22.22 -28.53 -17.01
CA PHE A 441 20.88 -29.06 -17.24
C PHE A 441 20.64 -30.37 -16.48
N GLY A 442 21.67 -31.23 -16.33
CA GLY A 442 21.60 -32.42 -15.49
C GLY A 442 21.28 -32.12 -14.03
N LEU A 443 21.78 -31.00 -13.47
CA LEU A 443 21.42 -30.53 -12.12
C LEU A 443 19.96 -30.07 -12.06
N VAL A 444 19.54 -29.27 -13.05
CA VAL A 444 18.16 -28.78 -13.18
C VAL A 444 17.18 -29.94 -13.23
N LYS A 445 17.45 -30.96 -14.05
CA LYS A 445 16.59 -32.14 -14.17
C LYS A 445 16.41 -32.88 -12.84
N ARG A 446 17.50 -33.07 -12.06
CA ARG A 446 17.41 -33.72 -10.75
C ARG A 446 16.60 -32.89 -9.75
N ALA A 447 16.79 -31.57 -9.74
CA ALA A 447 16.03 -30.66 -8.87
C ALA A 447 14.54 -30.63 -9.24
N TRP A 448 14.25 -30.60 -10.54
CA TRP A 448 12.89 -30.72 -11.08
C TRP A 448 12.19 -32.00 -10.60
N ASP A 449 12.85 -33.15 -10.75
CA ASP A 449 12.29 -34.45 -10.35
C ASP A 449 12.00 -34.49 -8.84
N LYS A 450 12.90 -33.90 -8.01
CA LYS A 450 12.69 -33.78 -6.55
C LYS A 450 11.55 -32.83 -6.18
N ALA A 451 11.46 -31.66 -6.82
CA ALA A 451 10.40 -30.69 -6.56
C ALA A 451 9.01 -31.28 -6.90
N ARG A 452 8.91 -32.02 -8.02
CA ARG A 452 7.68 -32.73 -8.38
C ARG A 452 7.32 -33.82 -7.39
N ALA A 453 8.31 -34.60 -6.94
CA ALA A 453 8.08 -35.63 -5.92
C ALA A 453 7.54 -35.02 -4.61
N ALA A 454 7.95 -33.79 -4.28
CA ALA A 454 7.42 -33.03 -3.13
C ALA A 454 6.03 -32.41 -3.36
N GLY A 455 5.41 -32.66 -4.52
CA GLY A 455 4.10 -32.12 -4.87
C GLY A 455 4.10 -30.60 -5.09
N LEU A 456 5.21 -30.02 -5.53
CA LEU A 456 5.26 -28.65 -6.05
C LEU A 456 4.84 -28.62 -7.52
N SER A 457 4.18 -27.54 -7.94
CA SER A 457 3.96 -27.28 -9.36
C SER A 457 5.26 -26.78 -9.99
N VAL A 458 5.72 -27.38 -11.09
CA VAL A 458 7.02 -27.05 -11.67
C VAL A 458 6.90 -26.52 -13.10
N GLY A 459 7.66 -25.48 -13.42
CA GLY A 459 7.77 -24.88 -14.74
C GLY A 459 9.22 -24.65 -15.13
N THR A 460 9.49 -24.49 -16.41
CA THR A 460 10.83 -24.12 -16.91
C THR A 460 10.80 -22.73 -17.51
N TYR A 461 11.93 -22.03 -17.47
CA TYR A 461 12.12 -20.83 -18.26
C TYR A 461 13.32 -20.94 -19.21
N HIS A 462 13.24 -20.17 -20.29
CA HIS A 462 14.28 -20.02 -21.30
C HIS A 462 14.75 -18.57 -21.34
N THR A 463 16.03 -18.31 -21.08
CA THR A 463 16.59 -16.96 -21.22
C THR A 463 16.80 -16.65 -22.70
N PHE A 464 16.04 -15.68 -23.20
CA PHE A 464 15.98 -15.30 -24.60
C PHE A 464 17.25 -14.56 -25.06
N ARG A 465 17.75 -14.89 -26.25
CA ARG A 465 18.87 -14.20 -26.89
C ARG A 465 18.40 -13.47 -28.14
N PHE A 466 18.36 -12.14 -28.06
CA PHE A 466 17.84 -11.25 -29.11
C PHE A 466 18.55 -11.37 -30.47
N CYS A 467 19.81 -11.78 -30.49
CA CYS A 467 20.62 -11.85 -31.71
C CYS A 467 20.54 -13.22 -32.41
N GLU A 468 19.75 -14.14 -31.87
CA GLU A 468 19.58 -15.49 -32.41
C GLU A 468 18.17 -15.64 -32.99
N GLU A 469 17.95 -16.68 -33.79
CA GLU A 469 16.64 -16.93 -34.40
C GLU A 469 15.71 -17.63 -33.42
N ALA A 470 14.41 -17.30 -33.48
CA ALA A 470 13.40 -17.89 -32.62
C ALA A 470 13.32 -19.42 -32.80
N GLN A 471 13.47 -19.90 -34.04
CA GLN A 471 13.42 -21.32 -34.37
C GLN A 471 14.58 -22.12 -33.77
N ASP A 472 15.80 -21.55 -33.73
CA ASP A 472 16.97 -22.22 -33.16
C ASP A 472 16.85 -22.32 -31.63
N GLN A 473 16.34 -21.27 -30.99
CA GLN A 473 16.01 -21.25 -29.57
C GLN A 473 14.90 -22.27 -29.25
N PHE A 474 13.83 -22.30 -30.05
CA PHE A 474 12.75 -23.27 -29.92
C PHE A 474 13.23 -24.72 -30.05
N ALA A 475 14.05 -25.02 -31.06
CA ALA A 475 14.61 -26.34 -31.28
C ALA A 475 15.41 -26.83 -30.06
N TYR A 476 16.16 -25.93 -29.43
CA TYR A 476 16.93 -26.24 -28.24
C TYR A 476 16.08 -26.43 -26.99
N ILE A 477 15.04 -25.58 -26.78
CA ILE A 477 14.06 -25.79 -25.71
C ILE A 477 13.41 -27.16 -25.84
N LYS A 478 12.98 -27.52 -27.05
CA LYS A 478 12.36 -28.82 -27.35
C LYS A 478 13.30 -30.00 -27.10
N GLU A 479 14.59 -29.86 -27.37
CA GLU A 479 15.60 -30.87 -27.04
C GLU A 479 15.71 -31.10 -25.52
N ARG A 480 15.60 -30.02 -24.73
CA ARG A 480 15.80 -30.08 -23.28
C ARG A 480 14.56 -30.39 -22.47
N VAL A 481 13.42 -29.83 -22.83
CA VAL A 481 12.22 -29.85 -22.00
C VAL A 481 11.18 -30.79 -22.62
N PRO A 482 11.16 -32.09 -22.26
CA PRO A 482 10.14 -32.99 -22.78
C PRO A 482 8.75 -32.61 -22.24
N ARG A 483 7.72 -32.80 -23.07
CA ARG A 483 6.31 -32.63 -22.65
C ARG A 483 6.03 -33.54 -21.46
N THR A 484 5.72 -32.93 -20.33
CA THR A 484 5.51 -33.64 -19.07
C THR A 484 4.13 -33.27 -18.52
N GLU A 485 3.32 -34.26 -18.18
CA GLU A 485 1.97 -34.02 -17.65
C GLU A 485 2.02 -33.18 -16.37
N GLY A 486 1.16 -32.16 -16.32
CA GLY A 486 1.04 -31.27 -15.16
C GLY A 486 2.17 -30.23 -15.01
N MET A 487 3.11 -30.12 -15.95
CA MET A 487 4.09 -29.03 -15.93
C MET A 487 3.40 -27.67 -16.15
N LEU A 488 3.85 -26.63 -15.46
CA LEU A 488 3.42 -25.25 -15.70
C LEU A 488 3.84 -24.79 -17.12
N PRO A 489 3.19 -23.75 -17.68
CA PRO A 489 3.61 -23.20 -18.96
C PRO A 489 5.08 -22.76 -18.93
N ILE A 490 5.78 -22.92 -20.07
CA ILE A 490 7.16 -22.48 -20.20
C ILE A 490 7.19 -20.95 -20.15
N ALA A 491 8.15 -20.36 -19.45
CA ALA A 491 8.38 -18.92 -19.48
C ALA A 491 9.51 -18.56 -20.45
N ILE A 492 9.35 -17.45 -21.19
CA ILE A 492 10.38 -16.81 -21.98
C ILE A 492 10.91 -15.65 -21.13
N ASP A 493 12.12 -15.80 -20.64
CA ASP A 493 12.82 -14.80 -19.83
C ASP A 493 13.52 -13.80 -20.74
N VAL A 494 13.03 -12.56 -20.75
CA VAL A 494 13.48 -11.48 -21.62
C VAL A 494 14.08 -10.38 -20.74
N GLU A 495 15.35 -10.55 -20.37
CA GLU A 495 16.14 -9.57 -19.63
C GLU A 495 17.12 -8.81 -20.53
N TRP A 496 17.23 -7.50 -20.29
CA TRP A 496 18.26 -6.66 -20.90
C TRP A 496 19.60 -6.86 -20.19
N TYR A 497 20.69 -6.86 -20.95
CA TYR A 497 22.04 -7.10 -20.42
C TYR A 497 22.45 -6.06 -19.34
N ASN A 498 22.90 -6.55 -18.17
CA ASN A 498 23.63 -5.88 -17.08
C ASN A 498 23.93 -4.37 -17.25
N GLY A 499 22.96 -3.50 -16.94
CA GLY A 499 23.23 -2.11 -16.55
C GLY A 499 23.63 -1.09 -17.62
N ALA A 500 23.65 -1.42 -18.93
CA ALA A 500 23.77 -0.41 -20.01
C ALA A 500 23.25 -0.97 -21.36
N PRO A 501 22.73 -0.10 -22.24
CA PRO A 501 21.31 0.08 -22.58
C PRO A 501 20.80 -0.82 -23.73
N ASN A 502 19.48 -1.06 -23.70
CA ASN A 502 18.49 -0.84 -24.78
C ASN A 502 18.76 -1.48 -26.18
N PRO A 503 17.73 -1.93 -26.94
CA PRO A 503 17.83 -2.34 -28.35
C PRO A 503 18.56 -1.35 -29.30
N LEU A 504 18.89 -0.15 -28.83
CA LEU A 504 19.72 0.84 -29.49
C LEU A 504 21.25 0.61 -29.43
N VAL A 505 21.78 -0.40 -28.72
CA VAL A 505 23.23 -0.75 -28.79
C VAL A 505 23.51 -1.88 -29.79
N GLY A 506 23.43 -1.51 -31.07
CA GLY A 506 24.43 -1.77 -32.12
C GLY A 506 24.90 -3.18 -32.51
N ASN A 507 24.75 -4.24 -31.70
CA ASN A 507 25.46 -5.50 -31.95
C ASN A 507 24.76 -6.48 -32.91
N CYS A 508 23.43 -6.40 -33.07
CA CYS A 508 22.70 -7.23 -34.05
C CYS A 508 21.54 -6.52 -34.76
N GLY A 509 21.46 -5.19 -34.69
CA GLY A 509 20.47 -4.39 -35.44
C GLY A 509 19.01 -4.67 -35.09
N SER A 510 18.75 -5.13 -33.85
CA SER A 510 17.41 -5.44 -33.34
C SER A 510 16.73 -4.19 -32.82
N THR A 511 15.58 -3.83 -33.38
CA THR A 511 14.69 -2.81 -32.82
C THR A 511 13.75 -3.46 -31.81
N ALA A 512 13.10 -2.69 -30.93
CA ALA A 512 12.02 -3.19 -30.07
C ALA A 512 10.98 -4.01 -30.86
N SER A 513 10.59 -3.55 -32.05
CA SER A 513 9.67 -4.29 -32.93
C SER A 513 10.21 -5.62 -33.45
N LYS A 514 11.52 -5.71 -33.75
CA LYS A 514 12.14 -6.99 -34.16
C LYS A 514 12.25 -7.95 -32.98
N ALA A 515 12.58 -7.44 -31.79
CA ALA A 515 12.59 -8.22 -30.55
C ALA A 515 11.19 -8.78 -30.26
N HIS A 516 10.16 -7.93 -30.27
CA HIS A 516 8.75 -8.34 -30.15
C HIS A 516 8.41 -9.46 -31.13
N ALA A 517 8.70 -9.28 -32.42
CA ALA A 517 8.37 -10.27 -33.45
C ALA A 517 9.00 -11.64 -33.18
N LYS A 518 10.28 -11.68 -32.80
CA LYS A 518 10.99 -12.93 -32.48
C LYS A 518 10.51 -13.57 -31.17
N ILE A 519 10.20 -12.77 -30.15
CA ILE A 519 9.64 -13.25 -28.88
C ILE A 519 8.27 -13.90 -29.14
N TYR A 520 7.42 -13.24 -29.92
CA TYR A 520 6.09 -13.75 -30.25
C TYR A 520 6.13 -14.95 -31.21
N GLU A 521 7.14 -15.03 -32.09
CA GLU A 521 7.39 -16.23 -32.89
C GLU A 521 7.75 -17.42 -32.00
N LEU A 522 8.72 -17.26 -31.10
CA LEU A 522 9.06 -18.29 -30.12
C LEU A 522 7.84 -18.66 -29.26
N ALA A 523 7.05 -17.67 -28.83
CA ALA A 523 5.88 -17.90 -28.01
C ALA A 523 4.82 -18.74 -28.73
N ARG A 524 4.59 -18.50 -30.03
CA ARG A 524 3.68 -19.31 -30.86
C ARG A 524 4.19 -20.73 -31.04
N ASP A 525 5.48 -20.91 -31.36
CA ASP A 525 6.07 -22.23 -31.53
C ASP A 525 5.98 -23.06 -30.23
N LEU A 526 6.17 -22.41 -29.08
CA LEU A 526 5.98 -23.01 -27.76
C LEU A 526 4.50 -23.32 -27.46
N GLU A 527 3.57 -22.43 -27.79
CA GLU A 527 2.13 -22.67 -27.61
C GLU A 527 1.67 -23.88 -28.45
N ASP A 528 2.03 -23.90 -29.73
CA ASP A 528 1.69 -24.97 -30.67
C ASP A 528 2.29 -26.32 -30.24
N TYR A 529 3.52 -26.30 -29.72
CA TYR A 529 4.18 -27.52 -29.28
C TYR A 529 3.74 -27.94 -27.88
N TYR A 530 3.70 -27.09 -26.87
CA TYR A 530 3.41 -27.53 -25.50
C TYR A 530 1.92 -27.51 -25.14
N GLY A 531 1.07 -26.91 -25.99
CA GLY A 531 -0.37 -26.82 -25.79
C GLY A 531 -0.78 -25.86 -24.66
N LYS A 532 0.11 -24.95 -24.28
CA LYS A 532 -0.08 -23.93 -23.23
C LYS A 532 0.57 -22.63 -23.68
N LYS A 533 -0.07 -21.49 -23.42
CA LYS A 533 0.51 -20.17 -23.69
C LYS A 533 1.73 -19.97 -22.79
N PRO A 534 2.92 -19.76 -23.33
CA PRO A 534 4.10 -19.49 -22.51
C PRO A 534 3.94 -18.15 -21.79
N LEU A 535 4.58 -18.02 -20.62
CA LEU A 535 4.69 -16.72 -19.96
C LEU A 535 5.77 -15.89 -20.62
N ILE A 536 5.58 -14.58 -20.65
CA ILE A 536 6.64 -13.65 -21.03
C ILE A 536 7.12 -12.97 -19.75
N TYR A 537 8.36 -13.26 -19.35
CA TYR A 537 9.00 -12.64 -18.20
C TYR A 537 9.79 -11.40 -18.59
N LEU A 538 9.57 -10.29 -17.88
CA LEU A 538 10.11 -8.96 -18.18
C LEU A 538 10.26 -8.15 -16.90
N VAL A 539 11.23 -7.24 -16.85
CA VAL A 539 11.20 -6.13 -15.88
C VAL A 539 10.07 -5.16 -16.22
N SER A 540 9.38 -4.63 -15.21
CA SER A 540 8.15 -3.81 -15.39
C SER A 540 8.32 -2.63 -16.34
N SER A 541 9.48 -1.98 -16.36
CA SER A 541 9.80 -0.86 -17.25
C SER A 541 9.83 -1.22 -18.73
N SER A 542 9.94 -2.51 -19.06
CA SER A 542 10.12 -3.02 -20.43
C SER A 542 8.84 -3.55 -21.07
N VAL A 543 7.77 -3.69 -20.29
CA VAL A 543 6.50 -4.27 -20.77
C VAL A 543 5.95 -3.50 -21.95
N LYS A 544 5.82 -2.17 -21.83
CA LYS A 544 5.26 -1.33 -22.89
C LYS A 544 6.12 -1.34 -24.16
N GLU A 545 7.44 -1.41 -24.01
CA GLU A 545 8.38 -1.42 -25.15
C GLU A 545 8.35 -2.76 -25.91
N ILE A 546 8.20 -3.88 -25.20
CA ILE A 546 8.35 -5.23 -25.77
C ILE A 546 7.01 -5.88 -26.09
N VAL A 547 5.97 -5.63 -25.32
CA VAL A 547 4.66 -6.29 -25.43
C VAL A 547 3.58 -5.34 -25.95
N GLY A 548 3.69 -4.04 -25.71
CA GLY A 548 2.72 -3.03 -26.14
C GLY A 548 1.66 -2.73 -25.07
N ASP A 549 0.44 -2.38 -25.51
CA ASP A 549 -0.69 -2.00 -24.66
C ASP A 549 -1.74 -3.14 -24.47
N SER A 550 -1.51 -4.33 -25.07
CA SER A 550 -2.27 -5.55 -24.77
C SER A 550 -1.40 -6.81 -24.94
N ALA A 551 -1.26 -7.62 -23.88
CA ALA A 551 -0.53 -8.89 -23.93
C ALA A 551 -1.42 -10.10 -24.33
N ASP A 552 -1.12 -10.72 -25.48
CA ASP A 552 -1.73 -11.99 -25.92
C ASP A 552 -1.31 -13.21 -25.06
N TYR A 553 -0.24 -13.06 -24.29
CA TYR A 553 0.40 -14.10 -23.46
C TYR A 553 0.38 -13.71 -21.98
N PRO A 554 0.33 -14.68 -21.05
CA PRO A 554 0.43 -14.41 -19.62
C PRO A 554 1.77 -13.73 -19.29
N LEU A 555 1.74 -12.66 -18.49
CA LEU A 555 2.95 -11.93 -18.13
C LEU A 555 3.51 -12.41 -16.78
N TRP A 556 4.83 -12.45 -16.68
CA TRP A 556 5.56 -12.63 -15.42
C TRP A 556 6.45 -11.42 -15.19
N ILE A 557 6.06 -10.52 -14.30
CA ILE A 557 6.75 -9.24 -14.20
C ILE A 557 7.72 -9.22 -13.03
N ALA A 558 8.97 -8.80 -13.26
CA ALA A 558 9.91 -8.44 -12.22
C ALA A 558 9.75 -6.98 -11.82
N ASN A 559 9.46 -6.76 -10.54
CA ASN A 559 9.43 -5.44 -9.92
C ASN A 559 9.75 -5.56 -8.43
N TYR A 560 10.94 -5.11 -8.04
CA TYR A 560 11.48 -5.25 -6.68
C TYR A 560 11.26 -4.03 -5.79
N SER A 561 10.57 -3.00 -6.28
CA SER A 561 10.31 -1.79 -5.47
C SER A 561 9.33 -2.08 -4.34
N ALA A 562 9.48 -1.42 -3.19
CA ALA A 562 8.50 -1.51 -2.10
C ALA A 562 7.08 -1.05 -2.52
N ASN A 563 6.98 -0.31 -3.64
CA ASN A 563 5.75 0.18 -4.27
C ASN A 563 5.35 -0.63 -5.53
N ALA A 564 5.91 -1.83 -5.71
CA ALA A 564 5.87 -2.63 -6.94
C ALA A 564 4.47 -3.10 -7.41
N ALA A 565 3.43 -2.84 -6.62
CA ALA A 565 2.06 -3.03 -7.05
C ALA A 565 1.76 -2.24 -8.35
N ALA A 566 2.41 -1.08 -8.58
CA ALA A 566 2.14 -0.20 -9.71
C ALA A 566 2.72 -0.71 -11.04
N ILE A 567 2.05 -1.66 -11.68
CA ILE A 567 2.09 -1.82 -13.14
C ILE A 567 0.86 -1.08 -13.68
N GLY A 568 1.08 -0.20 -14.65
CA GLY A 568 0.07 0.76 -15.11
C GLY A 568 -1.25 0.12 -15.56
N PRO A 569 -2.33 0.92 -15.65
CA PRO A 569 -3.62 0.43 -16.15
C PRO A 569 -3.43 -0.11 -17.58
N GLY A 570 -3.66 -1.40 -17.78
CA GLY A 570 -3.70 -2.02 -19.12
C GLY A 570 -3.22 -3.47 -19.21
N GLU A 571 -2.32 -3.93 -18.34
CA GLU A 571 -1.65 -5.24 -18.54
C GLU A 571 -1.72 -6.13 -17.29
N PRO A 572 -2.69 -7.06 -17.21
CA PRO A 572 -2.81 -7.97 -16.07
C PRO A 572 -1.67 -9.00 -16.09
N TRP A 573 -0.84 -8.98 -15.05
CA TRP A 573 0.22 -9.97 -14.88
C TRP A 573 -0.32 -11.27 -14.26
N THR A 574 0.29 -12.40 -14.63
CA THR A 574 -0.02 -13.73 -14.10
C THR A 574 0.90 -14.10 -12.94
N LEU A 575 2.19 -13.78 -13.07
CA LEU A 575 3.19 -13.92 -12.01
C LEU A 575 3.88 -12.58 -11.74
N TRP A 576 4.29 -12.35 -10.49
CA TRP A 576 5.07 -11.20 -10.09
C TRP A 576 6.29 -11.64 -9.30
N GLN A 577 7.50 -11.40 -9.82
CA GLN A 577 8.75 -11.55 -9.08
C GLN A 577 8.98 -10.29 -8.24
N TYR A 578 8.78 -10.43 -6.93
CA TYR A 578 8.74 -9.30 -6.00
C TYR A 578 10.06 -9.10 -5.24
N THR A 579 10.91 -10.11 -5.19
CA THR A 579 12.24 -10.00 -4.59
C THR A 579 13.21 -10.99 -5.20
N GLY A 580 14.43 -10.54 -5.47
CA GLY A 580 15.55 -11.40 -5.83
C GLY A 580 16.48 -11.75 -4.67
N ARG A 581 16.00 -11.58 -3.43
CA ARG A 581 16.80 -11.67 -2.20
C ARG A 581 16.23 -12.63 -1.16
N GLY A 582 15.27 -13.46 -1.55
CA GLY A 582 14.64 -14.43 -0.67
C GLY A 582 15.62 -15.52 -0.21
N ARG A 583 15.22 -16.25 0.83
CA ARG A 583 15.98 -17.39 1.38
C ARG A 583 15.06 -18.59 1.53
N ILE A 584 15.54 -19.76 1.12
CA ILE A 584 14.86 -21.03 1.30
C ILE A 584 15.73 -21.98 2.15
N PRO A 585 15.15 -22.99 2.81
CA PRO A 585 15.93 -23.99 3.53
C PRO A 585 17.03 -24.62 2.67
N GLY A 586 18.28 -24.47 3.11
CA GLY A 586 19.46 -25.02 2.43
C GLY A 586 20.11 -24.11 1.37
N SER A 587 19.53 -22.96 1.03
CA SER A 587 20.17 -22.00 0.11
C SER A 587 21.23 -21.15 0.81
N GLN A 588 22.44 -21.08 0.26
CA GLN A 588 23.48 -20.14 0.67
C GLN A 588 23.42 -18.80 -0.08
N ASN A 589 22.90 -18.84 -1.31
CA ASN A 589 22.70 -17.67 -2.15
C ASN A 589 21.26 -17.19 -2.05
N ALA A 590 21.03 -15.93 -2.41
CA ALA A 590 19.70 -15.40 -2.61
C ALA A 590 18.92 -16.21 -3.67
N VAL A 591 17.61 -16.25 -3.49
CA VAL A 591 16.65 -16.91 -4.38
C VAL A 591 15.55 -15.91 -4.72
N ASP A 592 15.12 -15.94 -5.98
CA ASP A 592 14.04 -15.10 -6.48
C ASP A 592 12.68 -15.67 -6.06
N PHE A 593 11.80 -14.80 -5.55
CA PHE A 593 10.46 -15.16 -5.07
C PHE A 593 9.37 -14.47 -5.88
N ASN A 594 8.27 -15.20 -6.03
CA ASN A 594 7.21 -14.89 -6.95
C ASN A 594 5.83 -15.06 -6.31
N TYR A 595 4.88 -14.22 -6.71
CA TYR A 595 3.46 -14.39 -6.44
C TYR A 595 2.71 -14.79 -7.70
N PHE A 596 1.71 -15.67 -7.54
CA PHE A 596 0.66 -15.86 -8.54
C PHE A 596 -0.52 -14.94 -8.22
N PHE A 597 -1.08 -14.28 -9.23
CA PHE A 597 -2.09 -13.23 -9.03
C PHE A 597 -3.41 -13.73 -8.40
N GLY A 598 -3.77 -15.00 -8.61
CA GLY A 598 -5.08 -15.56 -8.31
C GLY A 598 -5.12 -16.53 -7.13
N ASN A 599 -6.29 -17.13 -6.91
CA ASN A 599 -6.53 -18.14 -5.87
C ASN A 599 -6.19 -19.57 -6.34
N GLU A 600 -6.36 -20.58 -5.47
CA GLU A 600 -6.06 -21.99 -5.77
C GLU A 600 -6.81 -22.55 -6.98
N ALA A 601 -8.07 -22.15 -7.19
CA ALA A 601 -8.85 -22.60 -8.35
C ALA A 601 -8.30 -22.01 -9.65
N GLN A 602 -7.96 -20.72 -9.65
CA GLN A 602 -7.32 -20.04 -10.77
C GLN A 602 -5.92 -20.59 -11.03
N PHE A 603 -5.17 -20.91 -9.98
CA PHE A 603 -3.87 -21.53 -10.11
C PHE A 603 -3.98 -22.96 -10.68
N ALA A 604 -4.98 -23.73 -10.26
CA ALA A 604 -5.28 -25.03 -10.84
C ALA A 604 -5.70 -24.93 -12.32
N LEU A 605 -6.46 -23.89 -12.69
CA LEU A 605 -6.79 -23.60 -14.09
C LEU A 605 -5.54 -23.22 -14.89
N PHE A 606 -4.74 -22.28 -14.40
CA PHE A 606 -3.46 -21.90 -15.02
C PHE A 606 -2.54 -23.11 -15.22
N ARG A 607 -2.41 -23.96 -14.20
CA ARG A 607 -1.68 -25.24 -14.30
C ARG A 607 -2.23 -26.16 -15.38
N LYS A 608 -3.55 -26.18 -15.60
CA LYS A 608 -4.21 -27.09 -16.53
C LYS A 608 -4.24 -26.55 -17.96
N SER A 609 -4.77 -25.35 -18.16
CA SER A 609 -5.00 -24.73 -19.46
C SER A 609 -3.79 -23.97 -19.98
N GLY A 610 -2.99 -23.39 -19.07
CA GLY A 610 -1.91 -22.48 -19.45
C GLY A 610 -2.37 -21.31 -20.30
N THR A 611 -3.62 -20.87 -20.17
CA THR A 611 -4.15 -19.71 -20.91
C THR A 611 -3.74 -18.40 -20.24
N ASN A 612 -3.97 -17.26 -20.91
CA ASN A 612 -3.80 -15.93 -20.30
C ASN A 612 -4.97 -15.66 -19.32
N ILE A 613 -4.98 -16.42 -18.23
CA ILE A 613 -6.05 -16.36 -17.22
C ILE A 613 -6.15 -14.97 -16.58
N ALA A 614 -5.05 -14.23 -16.47
CA ALA A 614 -5.05 -12.87 -15.95
C ALA A 614 -5.76 -11.91 -16.92
N GLY A 615 -5.51 -12.05 -18.23
CA GLY A 615 -6.24 -11.35 -19.30
C GLY A 615 -7.72 -11.73 -19.37
N GLU A 616 -8.05 -13.02 -19.36
CA GLU A 616 -9.44 -13.52 -19.37
C GLU A 616 -10.26 -13.05 -18.17
N VAL A 617 -9.57 -12.91 -17.02
CA VAL A 617 -10.16 -12.39 -15.79
C VAL A 617 -10.37 -10.89 -15.92
N ALA A 618 -9.38 -10.14 -16.42
CA ALA A 618 -9.48 -8.69 -16.60
C ALA A 618 -10.47 -8.23 -17.69
N SER A 619 -10.85 -9.10 -18.63
CA SER A 619 -11.76 -8.79 -19.75
C SER A 619 -13.25 -9.03 -19.47
N LYS A 620 -13.59 -9.59 -18.30
CA LYS A 620 -14.97 -9.98 -17.92
C LYS A 620 -15.49 -9.07 -16.83
#